data_AF-A0A1G2PMI8-F1
#
_entry.id   AF-A0A1G2PMI8-F1
#
_cell.length_a   1.000
_cell.length_b   1.000
_cell.length_c   1.000
_cell.angle_alpha   90.00
_cell.angle_beta   90.00
_cell.angle_gamma   90.00
#
_symmetry.space_group_name_H-M   'P 1'
#
loop_
_entity.id
_entity.type
_entity.pdbx_description
1 polymer ?
#
loop_
_entity_poly.entity_id
_entity_poly.type
_entity_poly.pdbx_seq_one_letter_code
_entity_poly.pdbx_strand_id
1 'polypeptide(L)'
;MGSKSRYTQRHDEHYPPEDGVEKAIYDILTERGPLTAIELWEEVKRRGFPESDARVHASYLADRGWLELTDDCKFRALSERLNPAPTDLF
;
A
#
# COMPACT_ATOMS: atom_id res chain seq x y z
N MET A 1 17.26 32.74 5.01
CA MET A 1 17.04 31.74 6.08
C MET A 1 16.33 30.56 5.46
N GLY A 2 17.07 29.49 5.17
CA GLY A 2 16.57 28.31 4.46
C GLY A 2 16.08 27.26 5.44
N SER A 3 14.77 27.10 5.56
CA SER A 3 14.17 25.93 6.21
C SER A 3 14.23 24.77 5.23
N LYS A 4 15.17 23.86 5.49
CA LYS A 4 15.37 22.61 4.75
C LYS A 4 14.19 21.69 5.02
N SER A 5 13.31 21.52 4.03
CA SER A 5 12.42 20.36 3.94
C SER A 5 13.26 19.09 3.90
N ARG A 6 13.21 18.28 4.96
CA ARG A 6 13.84 16.96 5.02
C ARG A 6 12.79 15.90 5.30
N TYR A 7 12.03 15.58 4.26
CA TYR A 7 11.42 14.26 4.07
C TYR A 7 11.59 13.92 2.58
N THR A 8 12.84 13.70 2.19
CA THR A 8 13.15 13.08 0.90
C THR A 8 13.95 11.83 1.22
N GLN A 9 13.30 10.87 1.88
CA GLN A 9 13.74 9.49 1.73
C GLN A 9 13.33 9.10 0.32
N ARG A 10 14.32 8.99 -0.56
CA ARG A 10 14.21 8.18 -1.77
C ARG A 10 13.92 6.77 -1.25
N HIS A 11 12.66 6.36 -1.32
CA HIS A 11 12.28 4.97 -1.05
C HIS A 11 12.51 4.25 -2.36
N ASP A 12 13.51 3.35 -2.35
CA ASP A 12 13.81 2.44 -3.43
C ASP A 12 12.52 1.80 -3.97
N GLU A 13 12.41 1.88 -5.29
CA GLU A 13 11.36 1.33 -6.13
C GLU A 13 11.17 -0.17 -5.84
N HIS A 14 9.93 -0.55 -5.48
CA HIS A 14 9.44 -1.94 -5.50
C HIS A 14 9.94 -2.94 -4.44
N TYR A 15 10.09 -2.53 -3.19
CA TYR A 15 10.13 -3.52 -2.09
C TYR A 15 8.74 -4.14 -1.85
N PRO A 16 8.65 -5.47 -1.61
CA PRO A 16 7.40 -6.12 -1.24
C PRO A 16 6.86 -5.56 0.08
N PRO A 17 5.54 -5.64 0.33
CA PRO A 17 4.94 -5.19 1.59
C PRO A 17 5.70 -5.76 2.78
N GLU A 18 6.17 -4.90 3.69
CA GLU A 18 6.86 -5.37 4.90
C GLU A 18 5.87 -6.18 5.78
N ASP A 19 6.37 -7.21 6.48
CA ASP A 19 5.58 -7.96 7.47
C ASP A 19 5.05 -6.96 8.52
N GLY A 20 3.72 -6.83 8.58
CA GLY A 20 3.05 -5.81 9.40
C GLY A 20 1.79 -5.27 8.75
N VAL A 21 1.60 -3.95 8.82
CA VAL A 21 0.40 -3.26 8.32
C VAL A 21 0.27 -3.36 6.80
N GLU A 22 1.39 -3.26 6.06
CA GLU A 22 1.41 -3.30 4.60
C GLU A 22 0.93 -4.66 4.07
N LYS A 23 1.50 -5.75 4.59
CA LYS A 23 1.08 -7.11 4.27
C LYS A 23 -0.38 -7.36 4.67
N ALA A 24 -0.81 -6.87 5.84
CA ALA A 24 -2.20 -7.02 6.26
C ALA A 24 -3.18 -6.34 5.30
N ILE A 25 -2.87 -5.12 4.83
CA ILE A 25 -3.67 -4.40 3.83
C ILE A 25 -3.75 -5.21 2.53
N TYR A 26 -2.60 -5.66 2.03
CA TYR A 26 -2.52 -6.40 0.78
C TYR A 26 -3.28 -7.74 0.84
N ASP A 27 -3.11 -8.50 1.93
CA ASP A 27 -3.82 -9.76 2.18
C ASP A 27 -5.34 -9.54 2.23
N ILE A 28 -5.80 -8.53 2.98
CA ILE A 28 -7.23 -8.20 3.08
C ILE A 28 -7.83 -7.93 1.69
N LEU A 29 -7.16 -7.10 0.89
CA LEU A 29 -7.64 -6.74 -0.45
C LEU A 29 -7.55 -7.90 -1.46
N THR A 30 -6.59 -8.81 -1.26
CA THR A 30 -6.47 -10.03 -2.06
C THR A 30 -7.55 -11.06 -1.71
N GLU A 31 -7.88 -11.20 -0.43
CA GLU A 31 -8.90 -12.14 0.08
C GLU A 31 -10.33 -11.64 -0.18
N ARG A 32 -10.60 -10.36 0.07
CA ARG A 32 -11.95 -9.76 0.04
C ARG A 32 -12.27 -9.07 -1.28
N GLY A 33 -11.27 -8.76 -2.09
CA GLY A 33 -11.41 -7.93 -3.28
C GLY A 33 -11.37 -6.43 -2.97
N PRO A 34 -11.81 -5.58 -3.93
CA PRO A 34 -11.72 -4.14 -3.78
C PRO A 34 -12.59 -3.60 -2.64
N LEU A 35 -12.00 -2.85 -1.72
CA LEU A 35 -12.67 -2.28 -0.55
C LEU A 35 -12.56 -0.75 -0.55
N THR A 36 -13.58 -0.07 -0.04
CA THR A 36 -13.47 1.36 0.24
C THR A 36 -12.46 1.62 1.35
N ALA A 37 -11.98 2.86 1.47
CA ALA A 37 -11.08 3.25 2.55
C ALA A 37 -11.63 2.85 3.93
N ILE A 38 -12.91 3.12 4.18
CA ILE A 38 -13.58 2.83 5.46
C ILE A 38 -13.56 1.33 5.76
N GLU A 39 -13.97 0.49 4.81
CA GLU A 39 -14.00 -0.97 4.97
C GLU A 39 -12.59 -1.52 5.21
N LEU A 40 -11.60 -1.01 4.49
CA LEU A 40 -10.20 -1.42 4.65
C LEU A 40 -9.69 -1.08 6.06
N TRP A 41 -9.96 0.12 6.56
CA TRP A 41 -9.55 0.52 7.91
C TRP A 41 -10.17 -0.34 9.00
N GLU A 42 -11.45 -0.69 8.86
CA GLU A 42 -12.11 -1.57 9.81
C GLU A 42 -11.48 -2.97 9.82
N GLU A 43 -11.16 -3.54 8.66
CA GLU A 43 -10.54 -4.87 8.57
C GLU A 43 -9.10 -4.86 9.11
N VAL A 44 -8.32 -3.82 8.81
CA VAL A 44 -6.97 -3.66 9.35
C VAL A 44 -7.00 -3.49 10.88
N LYS A 45 -7.99 -2.75 11.40
CA LYS A 45 -8.24 -2.62 12.84
C LYS A 45 -8.63 -3.93 13.50
N ARG A 46 -9.44 -4.76 12.84
CA ARG A 46 -9.78 -6.13 13.34
C ARG A 46 -8.56 -7.04 13.39
N ARG A 47 -7.56 -6.83 12.53
CA ARG A 47 -6.26 -7.52 12.59
C ARG A 47 -5.31 -6.96 13.66
N GLY A 48 -5.73 -5.94 14.41
CA GLY A 48 -4.99 -5.39 15.56
C GLY A 48 -4.11 -4.19 15.25
N PHE A 49 -4.19 -3.63 14.03
CA PHE A 49 -3.38 -2.48 13.63
C PHE A 49 -4.18 -1.17 13.73
N PRO A 50 -3.55 -0.06 14.12
CA PRO A 50 -4.24 1.23 14.21
C PRO A 50 -4.57 1.79 12.81
N GLU A 51 -5.71 2.47 12.70
CA GLU A 51 -6.17 3.08 11.44
C GLU A 51 -5.17 4.12 10.90
N SER A 52 -4.48 4.85 11.79
CA SER A 52 -3.46 5.84 11.39
C SER A 52 -2.37 5.22 10.54
N ASP A 53 -1.91 4.03 10.92
CA ASP A 53 -0.84 3.32 10.21
C ASP A 53 -1.40 2.78 8.90
N ALA A 54 -2.63 2.26 8.93
CA ALA A 54 -3.30 1.76 7.74
C ALA A 54 -3.39 2.84 6.63
N ARG A 55 -3.74 4.07 6.98
CA ARG A 55 -3.82 5.20 6.05
C ARG A 55 -2.48 5.57 5.42
N VAL A 56 -1.44 5.63 6.25
CA VAL A 56 -0.08 5.94 5.80
C VAL A 56 0.43 4.84 4.88
N HIS A 57 0.31 3.58 5.29
CA HIS A 57 0.80 2.43 4.55
C HIS A 57 0.01 2.12 3.28
N ALA A 58 -1.31 2.32 3.26
CA ALA A 58 -2.10 2.19 2.04
C ALA A 58 -1.68 3.22 0.97
N SER A 59 -1.35 4.45 1.39
CA SER A 59 -0.85 5.48 0.48
C SER A 59 0.52 5.08 -0.07
N TYR A 60 1.41 4.53 0.75
CA TYR A 60 2.69 4.00 0.30
C TYR A 60 2.54 2.83 -0.67
N LEU A 61 1.64 1.89 -0.40
CA LEU A 61 1.40 0.77 -1.30
C LEU A 61 0.80 1.23 -2.64
N ALA A 62 -0.07 2.25 -2.64
CA ALA A 62 -0.57 2.83 -3.88
C ALA A 62 0.54 3.55 -4.67
N ASP A 63 1.38 4.34 -4.00
CA ASP A 63 2.50 5.04 -4.63
C ASP A 63 3.54 4.08 -5.24
N ARG A 64 3.78 2.95 -4.57
CA ARG A 64 4.66 1.87 -5.04
C ARG A 64 4.02 0.94 -6.09
N GLY A 65 2.76 1.20 -6.48
CA GLY A 65 2.05 0.41 -7.49
C GLY A 65 1.59 -0.97 -7.03
N TRP A 66 1.44 -1.20 -5.72
CA TRP A 66 0.86 -2.42 -5.14
C TRP A 66 -0.65 -2.32 -4.98
N LEU A 67 -1.18 -1.11 -4.83
CA LEU A 67 -2.61 -0.83 -4.79
C LEU A 67 -3.00 0.13 -5.90
N GLU A 68 -4.23 -0.01 -6.37
CA GLU A 68 -4.88 0.97 -7.26
C GLU A 68 -6.14 1.49 -6.59
N LEU A 69 -6.39 2.79 -6.71
CA LEU A 69 -7.69 3.37 -6.38
C LEU A 69 -8.55 3.35 -7.65
N THR A 70 -9.62 2.56 -7.65
CA THR A 70 -10.55 2.48 -8.77
C THR A 70 -11.45 3.72 -8.84
N ASP A 71 -12.10 3.95 -9.98
CA ASP A 71 -13.09 5.03 -10.16
C ASP A 71 -14.23 4.99 -9.12
N ASP A 72 -14.54 3.80 -8.59
CA ASP A 72 -15.53 3.61 -7.52
C ASP A 72 -15.01 3.97 -6.12
N CYS A 73 -13.85 4.63 -6.00
CA CYS A 73 -13.20 4.99 -4.75
C CYS A 73 -12.87 3.78 -3.85
N LYS A 74 -12.52 2.65 -4.49
CA LYS A 74 -12.12 1.42 -3.81
C LYS A 74 -10.64 1.14 -4.05
N PHE A 75 -9.95 0.76 -2.99
CA PHE A 75 -8.62 0.20 -3.07
C PHE A 75 -8.71 -1.22 -3.60
N ARG A 76 -7.88 -1.54 -4.58
CA ARG A 76 -7.71 -2.86 -5.16
C ARG A 76 -6.25 -3.26 -5.06
N ALA A 77 -5.98 -4.48 -4.59
CA ALA A 77 -4.64 -5.05 -4.68
C ALA A 77 -4.29 -5.36 -6.14
N LEU A 78 -3.17 -4.83 -6.59
CA LEU A 78 -2.56 -5.19 -7.86
C LEU A 78 -1.72 -6.44 -7.63
N SER A 79 -2.03 -7.51 -8.34
CA SER A 79 -1.30 -8.77 -8.22
C SER A 79 0.15 -8.59 -8.70
N GLU A 80 1.10 -9.28 -8.05
CA GLU A 80 2.51 -9.41 -8.48
C GLU A 80 2.68 -9.80 -9.96
N ARG A 81 1.66 -10.35 -10.61
CA ARG A 81 1.67 -10.65 -12.06
C ARG A 81 1.52 -9.43 -12.98
N LEU A 82 1.00 -8.30 -12.47
CA LEU A 82 0.85 -7.04 -13.21
C LEU A 82 2.01 -6.07 -12.98
N ASN A 83 2.78 -6.26 -11.92
CA ASN A 83 4.11 -5.67 -11.76
C ASN A 83 5.13 -6.74 -12.14
N PRO A 84 5.56 -6.84 -13.42
CA PRO A 84 6.83 -7.49 -13.64
C PRO A 84 7.84 -6.70 -12.80
N ALA A 85 8.33 -7.29 -11.71
CA ALA A 85 9.65 -6.91 -11.20
C ALA A 85 10.52 -6.78 -12.44
N PRO A 86 11.24 -5.65 -12.66
CA PRO A 86 12.04 -5.49 -13.86
C PRO A 86 12.89 -6.74 -13.97
N THR A 87 12.51 -7.59 -14.92
CA THR A 87 13.23 -8.80 -15.21
C THR A 87 14.46 -8.29 -15.94
N ASP A 88 15.50 -8.10 -15.13
CA ASP A 88 16.91 -8.20 -15.47
C ASP A 88 17.39 -7.40 -16.69
N LEU A 89 18.12 -6.30 -16.46
CA LEU A 89 19.16 -5.81 -17.37
C LEU A 89 20.22 -5.05 -16.56
N PHE A 90 21.22 -5.77 -16.02
CA PHE A 90 22.68 -5.50 -16.15
C PHE A 90 23.51 -6.37 -15.19
#